data_AF-A0A3D5KP98-F1
#
_entry.id   AF-A0A3D5KP98-F1
#
_cell.length_a   1.000
_cell.length_b   1.000
_cell.length_c   1.000
_cell.angle_alpha   90.00
_cell.angle_beta   90.00
_cell.angle_gamma   90.00
#
_symmetry.space_group_name_H-M   'P 1'
#
loop_
_entity.id
_entity.type
_entity.pdbx_description
1 polymer ?
#
loop_
_entity_poly.entity_id
_entity_poly.type
_entity_poly.pdbx_seq_one_letter_code
_entity_poly.pdbx_strand_id
1 'polypeptide(L)' 'NFTITRKPWPKDNFPFTLSSVPLEIKTKGKKIPAWTIDQYGLCAELPQSPVKTNEPEEQITLVPMGAARLRISAFPVVK' A
#
# COMPACT_ATOMS: atom_id res chain seq x y z
N ASN A 1 11.41 -4.93 6.82
CA ASN A 1 12.42 -4.29 5.93
C ASN A 1 11.75 -3.80 4.67
N PHE A 2 12.04 -2.56 4.28
CA PHE A 2 11.56 -1.99 3.03
C PHE A 2 12.66 -2.09 1.97
N THR A 3 12.29 -2.52 0.76
CA THR A 3 13.18 -2.58 -0.40
C THR A 3 12.63 -1.66 -1.46
N ILE A 4 13.42 -0.66 -1.85
CA ILE A 4 13.03 0.34 -2.84
C ILE A 4 13.52 -0.11 -4.21
N THR A 5 12.64 -0.12 -5.20
CA THR A 5 12.98 -0.39 -6.60
C THR A 5 12.63 0.83 -7.44
N ARG A 6 13.63 1.33 -8.18
CA ARG A 6 13.47 2.43 -9.12
C ARG A 6 13.35 1.86 -10.53
N LYS A 7 12.28 2.19 -11.23
CA LYS A 7 12.03 1.87 -12.63
C LYS A 7 12.40 3.08 -13.51
N PRO A 8 12.65 2.89 -14.82
CA PRO A 8 12.91 3.99 -15.74
C PRO A 8 11.76 5.00 -15.74
N TRP A 9 12.09 6.28 -15.92
CA TRP A 9 11.07 7.32 -16.09
C TRP A 9 10.28 7.07 -17.38
N PRO A 10 8.95 7.25 -17.39
CA PRO A 10 8.13 6.98 -18.56
C PRO A 10 8.39 8.03 -19.66
N LYS A 11 8.45 7.57 -20.92
CA LYS A 11 8.83 8.41 -22.08
C LYS A 11 7.82 9.54 -22.37
N ASP A 12 6.56 9.32 -22.03
CA ASP A 12 5.45 10.27 -22.19
C ASP A 12 5.34 11.27 -21.03
N ASN A 13 6.27 11.22 -20.06
CA ASN A 13 6.25 12.03 -18.83
C ASN A 13 4.97 11.86 -17.99
N PHE A 14 4.30 10.71 -18.07
CA PHE A 14 3.07 10.45 -17.34
C PHE A 14 3.23 9.34 -16.27
N PRO A 15 3.81 9.62 -15.08
CA PRO A 15 4.09 8.63 -14.04
C PRO A 15 2.88 8.30 -13.12
N PHE A 16 1.66 8.64 -13.53
CA PHE A 16 0.44 8.56 -12.69
C PHE A 16 -0.37 7.28 -12.89
N THR A 17 0.25 6.22 -13.45
CA THR A 17 -0.39 4.91 -13.61
C THR A 17 0.47 3.82 -12.99
N LEU A 18 -0.15 2.69 -12.61
CA LEU A 18 0.57 1.52 -12.10
C LEU A 18 1.63 1.00 -13.09
N SER A 19 1.37 1.13 -14.40
CA SER A 19 2.28 0.67 -15.46
C SER A 19 3.48 1.61 -15.63
N SER A 20 3.31 2.91 -15.40
CA SER A 20 4.31 3.94 -15.69
C SER A 20 5.01 4.52 -14.46
N VAL A 21 4.55 4.21 -13.25
CA VAL A 21 5.11 4.74 -12.01
C VAL A 21 6.58 4.33 -11.85
N PRO A 22 7.54 5.25 -11.65
CA PRO A 22 8.97 4.93 -11.63
C PRO A 22 9.47 4.40 -10.27
N LEU A 23 8.60 4.22 -9.28
CA LEU A 23 8.97 3.87 -7.92
C LEU A 23 8.04 2.80 -7.34
N GLU A 24 8.64 1.76 -6.79
CA GLU A 24 7.96 0.70 -6.03
C GLU A 24 8.70 0.47 -4.72
N ILE A 25 7.95 0.19 -3.65
CA ILE A 25 8.50 -0.21 -2.36
C ILE A 25 7.94 -1.58 -2.01
N LYS A 26 8.82 -2.58 -1.95
CA LYS A 26 8.46 -3.94 -1.53
C LYS A 26 8.68 -4.07 -0.03
N THR A 27 7.69 -4.63 0.65
CA THR A 27 7.77 -4.96 2.07
C THR A 27 6.98 -6.23 2.32
N LYS A 28 6.94 -6.67 3.57
CA LYS A 28 6.09 -7.77 4.01
C LYS A 28 5.05 -7.25 4.99
N GLY A 29 3.88 -7.86 4.99
CA GLY A 29 2.82 -7.57 5.95
C GLY A 29 1.77 -8.66 5.99
N LYS A 30 0.83 -8.55 6.93
CA LYS A 30 -0.29 -9.47 7.08
C LYS A 30 -1.58 -8.74 6.77
N LYS A 31 -2.55 -9.43 6.18
CA LYS A 31 -3.90 -8.88 5.96
C LYS A 31 -4.61 -8.69 7.30
N ILE A 32 -5.42 -7.63 7.38
CA ILE A 32 -6.36 -7.40 8.48
C ILE A 32 -7.76 -7.42 7.86
N PRO A 33 -8.47 -8.58 7.86
CA PRO A 33 -9.74 -8.73 7.15
C PRO A 33 -10.83 -7.74 7.59
N ALA A 34 -10.77 -7.28 8.84
CA ALA A 34 -11.70 -6.31 9.40
C ALA A 34 -11.43 -4.85 8.95
N TRP A 35 -10.26 -4.56 8.36
CA TRP A 35 -9.92 -3.21 7.89
C TRP A 35 -10.23 -3.10 6.39
N THR A 36 -11.44 -2.63 6.09
CA THR A 36 -11.99 -2.57 4.73
C THR A 36 -12.21 -1.13 4.28
N ILE A 37 -12.87 -0.97 3.14
CA ILE A 37 -13.41 0.30 2.69
C ILE A 37 -14.62 0.66 3.57
N ASP A 38 -14.77 1.93 3.92
CA ASP A 38 -15.89 2.45 4.70
C ASP A 38 -17.17 2.66 3.86
N GLN A 39 -18.23 3.12 4.52
CA GLN A 39 -19.52 3.42 3.89
C GLN A 39 -19.47 4.51 2.80
N TYR A 40 -18.41 5.30 2.75
CA TYR A 40 -18.22 6.38 1.77
C TYR A 40 -17.30 5.98 0.61
N GLY A 41 -16.84 4.73 0.56
CA GLY A 41 -15.91 4.28 -0.47
C GLY A 41 -14.46 4.70 -0.21
N LEU A 42 -14.14 5.10 1.04
CA LEU A 42 -12.81 5.52 1.47
C LEU A 42 -12.12 4.45 2.31
N CYS A 43 -10.83 4.62 2.57
CA CYS A 43 -10.13 3.77 3.54
C CYS A 43 -10.78 3.95 4.91
N ALA A 44 -11.19 2.86 5.57
CA ALA A 44 -11.75 2.95 6.92
C ALA A 44 -10.71 3.48 7.92
N GLU A 45 -11.20 3.92 9.07
CA GLU A 45 -10.37 4.41 10.17
C GLU A 45 -9.23 3.44 10.50
N LEU A 46 -8.04 3.99 10.72
CA LEU A 46 -6.86 3.21 11.06
C LEU A 46 -7.09 2.51 12.40
N PRO A 47 -7.06 1.17 12.47
CA PRO A 47 -7.33 0.46 13.71
C PRO A 47 -6.21 0.71 14.74
N GLN A 48 -6.59 0.69 16.02
CA GLN A 48 -5.64 0.82 17.13
C GLN A 48 -4.62 -0.33 17.08
N SER A 49 -3.35 0.04 16.99
CA SER A 49 -2.25 -0.94 17.00
C SER A 49 -1.92 -1.37 18.45
N PRO A 50 -1.49 -2.63 18.67
CA PRO A 50 -1.28 -3.67 17.66
C PRO A 50 -2.56 -4.45 17.33
N VAL A 51 -2.74 -4.80 16.05
CA VAL A 51 -3.87 -5.58 15.57
C VAL A 51 -3.53 -7.07 15.55
N LYS A 52 -4.45 -7.91 16.03
CA LYS A 52 -4.32 -9.37 15.94
C LYS A 52 -4.84 -9.85 14.57
N THR A 53 -4.06 -10.68 13.90
CA THR A 53 -4.45 -11.36 12.67
C THR A 53 -3.76 -12.71 12.59
N ASN A 54 -4.47 -13.72 12.11
CA ASN A 54 -3.93 -15.06 11.85
C ASN A 54 -3.56 -15.24 10.37
N GLU A 55 -3.68 -14.19 9.57
CA GLU A 55 -3.32 -14.21 8.16
C GLU A 55 -1.81 -14.39 7.98
N PRO A 56 -1.37 -15.13 6.94
CA PRO A 56 0.04 -15.33 6.66
C PRO A 56 0.72 -14.02 6.27
N GLU A 57 2.05 -14.00 6.41
CA GLU A 57 2.88 -12.91 5.89
C GLU A 57 2.91 -12.99 4.36
N GLU A 58 2.58 -11.89 3.69
CA GLU A 58 2.59 -11.74 2.24
C GLU A 58 3.51 -10.59 1.81
N GLN A 59 4.04 -10.69 0.60
CA GLN A 59 4.78 -9.58 -0.01
C GLN A 59 3.80 -8.50 -0.47
N ILE A 60 4.05 -7.27 -0.03
CA ILE A 60 3.26 -6.09 -0.38
C ILE A 60 4.12 -5.20 -1.28
N THR A 61 3.52 -4.72 -2.37
CA THR A 61 4.12 -3.69 -3.24
C THR A 61 3.38 -2.39 -3.04
N LEU A 62 4.07 -1.38 -2.54
CA LEU A 62 3.56 -0.03 -2.36
C LEU A 62 3.99 0.84 -3.55
N VAL A 63 3.08 1.67 -4.01
CA VAL A 63 3.31 2.67 -5.08
C VAL A 63 2.97 4.06 -4.56
N PRO A 64 3.60 5.12 -5.08
CA PRO A 64 3.21 6.49 -4.82
C PRO A 64 1.70 6.72 -4.96
N MET A 65 1.12 7.50 -4.04
CA MET A 65 -0.31 7.81 -4.02
C MET A 65 -0.84 8.43 -5.33
N GLY A 66 0.01 9.11 -6.11
CA GLY A 66 -0.38 9.67 -7.41
C GLY A 66 -0.61 8.63 -8.51
N ALA A 67 -0.16 7.38 -8.33
CA ALA A 67 -0.28 6.31 -9.32
C ALA A 67 -1.43 5.34 -9.05
N ALA A 68 -2.14 5.51 -7.93
CA ALA A 68 -3.23 4.64 -7.50
C ALA A 68 -4.40 5.45 -6.92
N ARG A 69 -5.58 4.83 -6.83
CA ARG A 69 -6.78 5.48 -6.28
C ARG A 69 -6.80 5.54 -4.75
N LEU A 70 -6.22 4.51 -4.12
CA LEU A 70 -6.17 4.37 -2.67
C LEU A 70 -5.01 5.19 -2.09
N ARG A 71 -5.33 6.06 -1.13
CA ARG A 71 -4.36 6.92 -0.46
C ARG A 71 -4.19 6.46 0.99
N ILE A 72 -3.01 5.95 1.32
CA ILE A 72 -2.66 5.47 2.66
C ILE A 72 -1.31 6.10 3.04
N SER A 73 -1.27 6.76 4.19
CA SER A 73 -0.05 7.36 4.77
C SER A 73 0.50 6.57 5.95
N ALA A 74 -0.31 5.71 6.57
CA ALA A 74 0.05 4.93 7.75
C ALA A 74 -0.57 3.54 7.69
N PHE A 75 0.16 2.56 8.22
CA PHE A 75 -0.30 1.18 8.37
C PHE A 75 -0.38 0.83 9.85
N PRO A 76 -1.38 0.04 10.29
CA PRO A 76 -1.39 -0.49 11.63
C PRO A 76 -0.28 -1.53 11.80
N VAL A 77 0.21 -1.67 13.02
CA VAL A 77 1.22 -2.69 13.35
C VAL A 77 0.50 -3.95 13.80
N VAL A 78 0.93 -5.10 13.29
CA VAL A 78 0.42 -6.41 13.72
C VAL A 78 1.26 -6.96 14.87
N LYS A 79 0.62 -7.71 15.78
CA LYS A 79 1.32 -8.42 16.85
C LYS A 79 2.04 -9.67 16.34
#